data_AF-A0A963X3A4-F1
#
_entry.id   AF-A0A963X3A4-F1
#
_cell.length_a   1.000
_cell.length_b   1.000
_cell.length_c   1.000
_cell.angle_alpha   90.00
_cell.angle_beta   90.00
_cell.angle_gamma   90.00
#
_symmetry.space_group_name_H-M   'P 1'
#
loop_
_entity.id
_entity.type
_entity.pdbx_description
1 polymer ?
#
loop_
_entity_poly.entity_id
_entity_poly.type
_entity_poly.pdbx_seq_one_letter_code
_entity_poly.pdbx_strand_id
1 'polypeptide(L)' 'EAKGVAGRSAELFILGEFVATLDCDEGRLSAKFDSRIGDPAVWLAEGDIVEIRQNGGSVLSGTLKMCRLRNMLRRD' A
#
# COMPACT_ATOMS: atom_id res chain seq x y z
N GLU A 1 -23.93 0.93 -16.75
CA GLU A 1 -23.74 0.50 -15.34
C GLU A 1 -22.57 -0.48 -15.28
N ALA A 2 -21.43 -0.09 -14.72
CA ALA A 2 -20.33 -1.03 -14.50
C ALA A 2 -20.54 -1.75 -13.17
N LYS A 3 -21.23 -2.90 -13.22
CA LYS A 3 -21.30 -3.86 -12.10
C LYS A 3 -19.98 -4.65 -12.08
N GLY A 4 -18.90 -3.99 -11.65
CA GLY A 4 -17.66 -4.66 -11.27
C GLY A 4 -17.71 -4.92 -9.78
N VAL A 5 -17.61 -6.18 -9.37
CA VAL A 5 -17.50 -6.56 -7.96
C VAL A 5 -16.34 -5.78 -7.34
N ALA A 6 -16.66 -4.86 -6.41
CA ALA A 6 -15.63 -4.20 -5.61
C ALA A 6 -14.89 -5.28 -4.83
N GLY A 7 -13.57 -5.32 -5.08
CA GLY A 7 -12.69 -6.44 -4.78
C GLY A 7 -12.64 -6.77 -3.30
N ARG A 8 -12.68 -8.07 -2.99
CA ARG A 8 -12.23 -8.62 -1.70
C ARG A 8 -10.73 -8.44 -1.49
N SER A 9 -10.01 -8.18 -2.58
CA SER A 9 -8.58 -7.91 -2.56
C SER A 9 -8.22 -6.74 -3.46
N ALA A 10 -7.09 -6.12 -3.16
CA ALA A 10 -6.37 -5.18 -4.02
C ALA A 10 -4.89 -5.57 -4.06
N GLU A 11 -4.12 -4.92 -4.92
CA GLU A 11 -2.70 -5.18 -5.07
C GLU A 11 -1.93 -3.88 -4.86
N LEU A 12 -0.88 -3.94 -4.06
CA LEU A 12 0.06 -2.84 -3.87
C LEU A 12 1.19 -2.96 -4.90
N PHE A 13 1.40 -1.89 -5.64
CA PHE A 13 2.51 -1.74 -6.56
C PHE A 13 3.37 -0.55 -6.15
N ILE A 14 4.69 -0.71 -6.28
CA ILE A 14 5.68 0.34 -5.99
C ILE A 14 6.63 0.40 -7.17
N LEU A 15 6.76 1.58 -7.78
CA LEU A 15 7.57 1.78 -9.01
C LEU A 15 7.21 0.79 -10.14
N GLY A 16 5.95 0.33 -10.18
CA GLY A 16 5.46 -0.65 -11.15
C GLY A 16 5.67 -2.12 -10.77
N GLU A 17 6.36 -2.41 -9.67
CA GLU A 17 6.61 -3.78 -9.17
C GLU A 17 5.53 -4.22 -8.19
N PHE A 18 5.10 -5.48 -8.29
CA PHE A 18 4.14 -6.07 -7.35
C PHE A 18 4.79 -6.28 -5.97
N VAL A 19 4.09 -5.85 -4.93
CA VAL A 19 4.58 -5.91 -3.55
C VAL A 19 3.76 -6.87 -2.70
N ALA A 20 2.44 -6.67 -2.66
CA ALA A 20 1.55 -7.48 -1.84
C ALA A 20 0.10 -7.42 -2.30
N THR A 21 -0.65 -8.44 -1.90
CA THR A 21 -2.10 -8.42 -1.92
C THR A 21 -2.62 -7.79 -0.63
N LEU A 22 -3.58 -6.87 -0.75
CA LEU A 22 -4.25 -6.19 0.34
C LEU A 22 -5.65 -6.80 0.48
N ASP A 23 -6.02 -7.18 1.69
CA ASP A 23 -7.40 -7.57 1.96
C ASP A 23 -8.28 -6.32 2.06
N CYS A 24 -9.45 -6.40 1.44
CA CYS A 24 -10.43 -5.33 1.41
C CYS A 24 -11.66 -5.76 2.21
N ASP A 25 -11.88 -5.06 3.32
CA ASP A 25 -13.02 -5.29 4.21
C ASP A 25 -13.73 -3.96 4.49
N GLU A 26 -15.04 -3.92 4.27
CA GLU A 26 -15.89 -2.72 4.45
C GLU A 26 -15.33 -1.42 3.81
N GLY A 27 -14.68 -1.54 2.65
CA GLY A 27 -14.08 -0.38 1.96
C GLY A 27 -12.76 0.10 2.56
N ARG A 28 -12.20 -0.64 3.53
CA ARG A 28 -10.86 -0.43 4.08
C ARG A 28 -9.90 -1.46 3.51
N LEU A 29 -8.72 -0.98 3.12
CA LEU A 29 -7.60 -1.82 2.75
C LEU A 29 -6.59 -1.88 3.90
N SER A 30 -6.10 -3.07 4.21
CA SER A 30 -5.02 -3.25 5.17
C SER A 30 -4.02 -4.30 4.67
N ALA A 31 -2.74 -4.06 4.94
CA ALA A 31 -1.69 -5.04 4.80
C ALA A 31 -0.78 -5.01 6.03
N LYS A 32 -0.23 -6.18 6.33
CA LYS A 32 0.81 -6.37 7.33
C LYS A 32 2.01 -6.99 6.62
N PHE A 33 3.16 -6.35 6.75
CA PHE A 33 4.43 -6.86 6.24
C PHE A 33 5.28 -7.30 7.44
N ASP A 34 5.65 -8.57 7.48
CA ASP A 34 6.48 -9.15 8.53
C ASP A 34 7.71 -9.83 7.91
N SER A 35 8.86 -9.16 8.05
CA SER A 35 10.13 -9.65 7.52
C SER A 35 10.60 -10.96 8.16
N ARG A 36 10.04 -11.37 9.31
CA ARG A 36 10.39 -12.62 10.00
C ARG A 36 9.80 -13.85 9.32
N ILE A 37 8.72 -13.67 8.55
CA ILE A 37 8.06 -14.76 7.80
C ILE A 37 8.42 -14.71 6.30
N GLY A 38 9.37 -13.86 5.91
CA GLY A 38 9.89 -13.80 4.56
C GLY A 38 9.15 -12.84 3.62
N ASP A 39 8.32 -11.94 4.14
CA ASP A 39 7.75 -10.88 3.31
C ASP A 39 8.88 -10.01 2.71
N PRO A 40 8.79 -9.63 1.44
CA PRO A 40 9.82 -8.83 0.80
C PRO A 40 9.99 -7.50 1.53
N ALA A 41 11.21 -7.23 1.97
CA ALA A 41 11.57 -5.93 2.50
C ALA A 41 11.60 -4.94 1.33
N VAL A 42 10.49 -4.25 1.09
CA VAL A 42 10.44 -3.25 0.03
C VAL A 42 11.20 -2.02 0.49
N TRP A 43 12.30 -1.73 -0.19
CA TRP A 43 13.00 -0.46 -0.03
C TRP A 43 12.15 0.65 -0.60
N LEU A 44 11.80 1.61 0.26
CA LEU A 44 10.99 2.76 -0.09
C LEU A 44 11.80 4.04 0.09
N ALA A 45 11.75 4.91 -0.91
CA ALA A 45 12.34 6.23 -0.90
C ALA A 45 11.26 7.32 -1.05
N GLU A 46 11.58 8.53 -0.58
CA GLU A 46 10.79 9.71 -0.92
C GLU A 46 10.82 9.91 -2.44
N GLY A 47 9.65 10.17 -3.03
CA GLY A 47 9.51 10.29 -4.48
C GLY A 47 9.04 9.00 -5.16
N ASP A 48 9.04 7.86 -4.48
CA ASP A 48 8.55 6.61 -5.08
C ASP A 48 7.05 6.70 -5.37
N ILE A 49 6.65 6.15 -6.51
CA ILE A 49 5.25 6.04 -6.90
C ILE A 49 4.68 4.77 -6.29
N VAL A 50 3.60 4.94 -5.54
CA VAL A 50 2.81 3.86 -4.96
C VAL A 50 1.47 3.83 -5.68
N GLU A 51 1.03 2.64 -6.06
CA GLU A 51 -0.25 2.40 -6.69
C GLU A 51 -1.00 1.29 -5.96
N ILE A 52 -2.30 1.50 -5.79
CA ILE A 52 -3.23 0.43 -5.43
C ILE A 52 -3.96 0.06 -6.71
N ARG A 53 -3.89 -1.21 -7.08
CA ARG A 53 -4.58 -1.75 -8.24
C ARG A 53 -5.70 -2.69 -7.81
N GLN A 54 -6.80 -2.65 -8.53
CA GLN A 54 -7.90 -3.62 -8.42
C GLN A 54 -8.34 -4.01 -9.83
N ASN A 55 -8.55 -5.32 -10.04
CA ASN A 55 -9.00 -5.86 -11.33
C ASN A 55 -8.10 -5.44 -12.51
N GLY A 56 -6.78 -5.37 -12.30
CA GLY A 56 -5.79 -4.99 -13.32
C GLY A 56 -5.70 -3.49 -13.62
N GLY A 57 -6.47 -2.63 -12.95
CA GLY A 57 -6.42 -1.17 -13.10
C GLY A 57 -5.94 -0.45 -11.83
N SER A 58 -5.20 0.65 -12.01
CA SER A 58 -4.80 1.55 -10.90
C SER A 58 -6.02 2.33 -10.42
N VAL A 59 -6.40 2.15 -9.15
CA VAL A 59 -7.55 2.82 -8.50
C VAL A 59 -7.13 3.96 -7.60
N LEU A 60 -5.90 3.92 -7.07
CA LEU A 60 -5.28 5.00 -6.32
C LEU A 60 -3.80 5.04 -6.69
N SER A 61 -3.25 6.23 -6.91
CA SER A 61 -1.82 6.41 -7.06
C SER A 61 -1.37 7.67 -6.32
N GLY A 62 -0.12 7.65 -5.86
CA GLY A 62 0.47 8.78 -5.16
C GLY A 62 1.97 8.63 -5.00
N THR A 63 2.62 9.75 -4.74
CA THR A 63 4.05 9.79 -4.48
C THR A 63 4.30 9.73 -2.98
N LEU A 64 5.17 8.83 -2.53
CA LEU A 64 5.61 8.80 -1.14
C LEU A 64 6.29 10.11 -0.79
N LYS A 65 5.77 10.75 0.25
CA LYS A 65 6.43 11.86 0.91
C LYS A 65 7.10 11.34 2.16
N MET A 66 8.29 11.86 2.46
CA MET A 66 8.95 11.54 3.71
C MET A 66 8.05 12.03 4.85
N CYS A 67 7.49 11.08 5.62
CA CYS A 67 6.86 11.41 6.88
C CYS A 67 7.97 11.91 7.79
N ARG A 68 8.10 13.24 7.93
CA ARG A 68 8.80 13.81 9.08
C ARG A 68 8.02 13.33 10.30
N LEU A 69 8.51 12.28 10.96
CA LEU A 69 8.05 11.88 12.28
C LEU A 69 8.12 13.14 13.13
N ARG A 70 6.98 13.81 13.34
CA ARG A 70 6.91 14.88 14.33
C ARG A 70 7.23 14.18 15.63
N ASN A 71 8.38 14.51 16.21
CA ASN A 71 8.84 14.10 17.54
C ASN A 71 7.68 13.72 18.46
N MET A 72 7.31 12.44 18.47
CA MET A 72 6.46 11.83 19.49
C MET A 72 7.31 11.37 20.69
N LEU A 73 8.54 11.86 20.79
CA LEU A 73 9.31 11.90 22.02
C LEU A 73 9.02 13.24 22.71
N ARG A 74 7.81 13.41 23.26
CA ARG A 74 7.67 14.27 24.44
C ARG A 74 8.06 13.42 25.63
N ARG A 75 9.27 13.70 26.13
CA ARG A 75 9.67 13.46 27.52
C ARG A 75 8.60 14.07 28.43
N ASP A 76 8.11 13.29 29.39
CA ASP A 76 8.38 13.48 30.81
C ASP A 76 8.09 12.17 31.56
#